data_AF-A0A6J8C995-F1
#
_entry.id   AF-A0A6J8C995-F1
#
_cell.length_a   1.000
_cell.length_b   1.000
_cell.length_c   1.000
_cell.angle_alpha   90.00
_cell.angle_beta   90.00
_cell.angle_gamma   90.00
#
_symmetry.space_group_name_H-M   'P 1'
#
loop_
_entity.id
_entity.type
_entity.pdbx_description
1 polymer ?
#
loop_
_entity_poly.entity_id
_entity_poly.type
_entity_poly.pdbx_seq_one_letter_code
_entity_poly.pdbx_strand_id
1 'polypeptide(L)'
;MFPDSIPLIGERFLKEIYKSSKALPMVSIKCSPYHVKDKVGFEDCIVLNDMLDKHNDDLELALKAYTEHRNPDAKAIVDLAMYNYVEMRKSVNSKMFLLRKKIDNMLHWIFPNSWVPLYTMVSFSRERYHLCIAKRKQQDKVLSSFIQVGVVSVMVGWFPVV
;
A
#
# COMPACT_ATOMS: atom_id res chain seq x y z
N MET A 1 22.97 9.66 -8.48
CA MET A 1 23.18 9.23 -9.88
C MET A 1 23.52 7.75 -9.83
N PHE A 2 22.96 6.90 -10.70
CA PHE A 2 23.19 5.46 -10.69
C PHE A 2 24.37 5.13 -11.62
N PRO A 3 25.60 5.00 -11.12
CA PRO A 3 26.78 4.82 -11.98
C PRO A 3 26.72 3.50 -12.75
N ASP A 4 26.15 2.47 -12.13
CA ASP A 4 26.08 1.11 -12.67
C ASP A 4 25.11 0.97 -13.86
N SER A 5 24.18 1.91 -14.05
CA SER A 5 23.21 1.86 -15.15
C SER A 5 23.76 2.40 -16.47
N ILE A 6 24.82 3.22 -16.43
CA ILE A 6 25.43 3.85 -17.62
C ILE A 6 25.98 2.80 -18.60
N PRO A 7 26.78 1.80 -18.18
CA PRO A 7 27.26 0.77 -19.10
C PRO A 7 26.15 -0.15 -19.63
N LEU A 8 25.03 -0.29 -18.92
CA LEU A 8 23.91 -1.15 -19.32
C LEU A 8 23.00 -0.50 -20.38
N ILE A 9 22.72 0.79 -20.24
CA ILE A 9 21.80 1.52 -21.13
C ILE A 9 22.54 2.15 -22.32
N GLY A 10 23.80 2.51 -22.15
CA GLY A 10 24.60 3.20 -23.14
C GLY A 10 24.47 4.72 -23.06
N GLU A 11 25.61 5.41 -22.99
CA GLU A 11 25.67 6.86 -22.73
C GLU A 11 24.98 7.71 -23.82
N ARG A 12 25.12 7.32 -25.10
CA ARG A 12 24.53 8.04 -26.24
C ARG A 12 23.01 8.01 -26.20
N PHE A 13 22.44 6.82 -26.02
CA PHE A 13 21.00 6.60 -25.94
C PHE A 13 20.37 7.31 -24.74
N LEU A 14 21.05 7.32 -23.59
CA LEU A 14 20.58 8.00 -22.39
C LEU A 14 20.52 9.53 -22.57
N LYS A 15 21.51 10.12 -23.27
CA LYS A 15 21.50 11.55 -23.62
C LYS A 15 20.40 11.90 -24.62
N GLU A 16 20.12 11.03 -25.58
CA GLU A 16 19.05 11.22 -26.56
C GLU A 16 17.67 11.17 -25.90
N ILE A 17 17.38 10.14 -25.09
CA ILE A 17 16.12 10.01 -24.36
C ILE A 17 15.91 11.18 -23.40
N TYR A 18 16.94 11.60 -22.68
CA TYR A 18 16.82 12.70 -21.72
C TYR A 18 16.47 14.03 -22.41
N LYS A 19 16.94 14.23 -23.64
CA LYS A 19 16.63 15.43 -24.44
C LYS A 19 15.27 15.36 -25.12
N SER A 20 14.84 14.17 -25.54
CA SER A 20 13.57 13.97 -26.26
C SER A 20 12.37 13.81 -25.33
N SER A 21 12.57 13.26 -24.13
CA SER A 21 11.52 12.98 -23.17
C SER A 21 11.40 14.10 -22.13
N LYS A 22 10.18 14.62 -21.95
CA LYS A 22 9.85 15.53 -20.84
C LYS A 22 9.26 14.73 -19.68
N ALA A 23 9.61 15.12 -18.45
CA ALA A 23 8.99 14.57 -17.26
C ALA A 23 7.46 14.78 -17.32
N LEU A 24 6.71 13.69 -17.20
CA LEU A 24 5.25 13.73 -17.23
C LEU A 24 4.68 13.96 -15.83
N PRO A 25 3.61 14.76 -15.69
CA PRO A 25 2.94 14.91 -14.40
C PRO A 25 2.20 13.62 -14.05
N MET A 26 2.27 13.24 -12.77
CA MET A 26 1.41 12.20 -12.21
C MET A 26 0.20 12.86 -11.54
N VAL A 27 -1.01 12.39 -11.85
CA VAL A 27 -2.26 12.92 -11.30
C VAL A 27 -2.96 11.84 -10.50
N SER A 28 -3.47 12.19 -9.32
CA SER A 28 -4.27 11.32 -8.46
C SER A 28 -5.66 11.93 -8.29
N ILE A 29 -6.70 11.23 -8.75
CA ILE A 29 -8.09 11.67 -8.66
C ILE A 29 -8.87 10.64 -7.84
N LYS A 30 -9.62 11.10 -6.85
CA LYS A 30 -10.61 10.30 -6.13
C LYS A 30 -11.99 10.86 -6.45
N CYS A 31 -12.95 9.99 -6.76
CA CYS A 31 -14.33 10.37 -7.03
C CYS A 31 -15.30 9.55 -6.17
N SER A 32 -16.53 10.05 -6.05
CA SER A 32 -17.64 9.36 -5.41
C SER A 32 -18.93 10.04 -5.91
N PRO A 33 -19.90 9.31 -6.50
CA PRO A 33 -19.94 7.86 -6.70
C PRO A 33 -18.99 7.36 -7.81
N TYR A 34 -18.69 6.05 -7.79
CA TYR A 34 -17.70 5.42 -8.68
C TYR A 34 -18.27 4.90 -10.01
N HIS A 35 -19.59 4.88 -10.20
CA HIS A 35 -20.25 4.31 -11.39
C HIS A 35 -20.31 5.27 -12.61
N VAL A 36 -19.42 6.26 -12.69
CA VAL A 36 -19.42 7.24 -13.79
C VAL A 36 -18.31 6.92 -14.80
N LYS A 37 -18.68 6.28 -15.92
CA LYS A 37 -17.87 6.00 -17.15
C LYS A 37 -16.76 4.92 -17.05
N ASP A 38 -16.05 4.74 -18.17
CA ASP A 38 -15.22 3.59 -18.60
C ASP A 38 -13.85 3.40 -17.92
N LYS A 39 -13.70 3.73 -16.63
CA LYS A 39 -12.42 3.55 -15.92
C LYS A 39 -12.57 2.54 -14.79
N VAL A 40 -12.18 1.30 -15.10
CA VAL A 40 -12.41 0.12 -14.28
C VAL A 40 -11.09 -0.65 -14.23
N GLY A 41 -10.57 -0.90 -13.03
CA GLY A 41 -9.44 -1.81 -12.85
C GLY A 41 -9.85 -3.26 -13.13
N PHE A 42 -8.92 -4.17 -13.42
CA PHE A 42 -9.30 -5.57 -13.72
C PHE A 42 -10.06 -6.25 -12.58
N GLU A 43 -9.75 -5.92 -11.33
CA GLU A 43 -10.50 -6.40 -10.16
C GLU A 43 -11.94 -5.85 -10.13
N ASP A 44 -12.15 -4.62 -10.61
CA ASP A 44 -13.46 -3.97 -10.62
C ASP A 44 -14.42 -4.69 -11.60
N CYS A 45 -13.93 -5.22 -12.72
CA CYS A 45 -14.74 -6.03 -13.64
C CYS A 45 -15.29 -7.29 -12.96
N ILE A 46 -14.45 -7.96 -12.17
CA ILE A 46 -14.86 -9.17 -11.44
C ILE A 46 -15.89 -8.83 -10.38
N VAL A 47 -15.65 -7.77 -9.60
CA VAL A 47 -16.59 -7.34 -8.56
C VAL A 47 -17.92 -6.88 -9.17
N LEU A 48 -17.91 -6.20 -10.31
CA LEU A 48 -19.14 -5.80 -10.99
C LEU A 48 -19.92 -7.02 -11.48
N ASN A 49 -19.24 -8.01 -12.08
CA ASN A 49 -19.87 -9.26 -12.50
C ASN A 49 -20.51 -9.98 -11.31
N ASP A 50 -19.80 -10.10 -10.19
CA ASP A 50 -20.34 -10.71 -8.96
C ASP A 50 -21.58 -9.96 -8.42
N MET A 51 -21.69 -8.65 -8.65
CA MET A 51 -22.86 -7.87 -8.25
C MET A 51 -24.03 -8.03 -9.22
N LEU A 52 -23.76 -8.17 -10.53
CA LEU A 52 -24.79 -8.46 -11.53
C LEU A 52 -25.41 -9.84 -11.27
N ASP A 53 -24.57 -10.86 -11.06
CA ASP A 53 -25.00 -12.23 -10.75
C ASP A 53 -25.90 -12.28 -9.50
N LYS A 54 -25.57 -11.48 -8.46
CA LYS A 54 -26.36 -11.42 -7.21
C LYS A 54 -27.70 -10.71 -7.34
N HIS A 55 -27.86 -9.84 -8.33
CA HIS A 55 -29.06 -9.03 -8.54
C HIS A 55 -29.83 -9.43 -9.80
N ASN A 56 -29.60 -10.63 -10.35
CA ASN A 56 -30.27 -11.15 -11.54
C ASN A 56 -30.21 -10.18 -12.74
N ASP A 57 -29.02 -9.63 -13.02
CA ASP A 57 -28.78 -8.67 -14.10
C ASP A 57 -29.57 -7.35 -13.98
N ASP A 58 -30.13 -7.02 -12.81
CA ASP A 58 -30.63 -5.68 -12.53
C ASP A 58 -29.47 -4.69 -12.42
N LEU A 59 -29.26 -3.94 -13.51
CA LEU A 59 -28.16 -3.01 -13.64
C LEU A 59 -28.21 -1.88 -12.61
N GLU A 60 -29.40 -1.37 -12.26
CA GLU A 60 -29.52 -0.24 -11.35
C GLU A 60 -29.13 -0.66 -9.92
N LEU A 61 -29.67 -1.79 -9.46
CA LEU A 61 -29.33 -2.35 -8.16
C LEU A 61 -27.87 -2.81 -8.11
N ALA A 62 -27.38 -3.48 -9.15
CA ALA A 62 -26.00 -3.95 -9.22
C ALA A 62 -25.00 -2.78 -9.20
N LEU A 63 -25.24 -1.69 -9.95
CA LEU A 63 -24.35 -0.52 -9.94
C LEU A 63 -24.36 0.21 -8.59
N LYS A 64 -25.52 0.26 -7.92
CA LYS A 64 -25.63 0.81 -6.57
C LYS A 64 -24.83 -0.03 -5.57
N ALA A 65 -25.06 -1.34 -5.55
CA ALA A 65 -24.36 -2.28 -4.69
C ALA A 65 -22.84 -2.30 -4.96
N TYR A 66 -22.45 -2.27 -6.24
CA TYR A 66 -21.05 -2.14 -6.66
C TYR A 66 -20.43 -0.85 -6.14
N THR A 67 -21.11 0.29 -6.27
CA THR A 67 -20.60 1.58 -5.80
C THR A 67 -20.39 1.58 -4.29
N GLU A 68 -21.36 1.09 -3.52
CA GLU A 68 -21.28 1.00 -2.06
C GLU A 68 -20.18 0.04 -1.63
N HIS A 69 -20.06 -1.10 -2.30
CA HIS A 69 -19.05 -2.10 -2.00
C HIS A 69 -17.64 -1.62 -2.36
N ARG A 70 -17.42 -1.09 -3.56
CA ARG A 70 -16.08 -0.86 -4.12
C ARG A 70 -15.45 0.48 -3.78
N ASN A 71 -16.25 1.52 -3.53
CA ASN A 71 -15.77 2.88 -3.27
C ASN A 71 -14.78 2.99 -2.09
N PRO A 72 -14.96 2.28 -0.95
CA PRO A 72 -13.95 2.25 0.12
C PRO A 72 -12.59 1.72 -0.35
N ASP A 73 -12.59 0.65 -1.14
CA ASP A 73 -11.37 0.02 -1.64
C ASP A 73 -10.66 0.86 -2.69
N ALA A 74 -11.44 1.47 -3.58
CA ALA A 74 -10.92 2.33 -4.63
C ALA A 74 -10.27 3.61 -4.04
N LYS A 75 -10.82 4.14 -2.94
CA LYS A 75 -10.15 5.22 -2.17
C LYS A 75 -8.88 4.71 -1.48
N ALA A 76 -8.95 3.52 -0.87
CA ALA A 76 -7.84 2.92 -0.14
C ALA A 76 -6.62 2.64 -1.04
N ILE A 77 -6.80 2.13 -2.27
CA ILE A 77 -5.67 1.86 -3.17
C ILE A 77 -4.97 3.15 -3.62
N VAL A 78 -5.72 4.24 -3.80
CA VAL A 78 -5.13 5.55 -4.11
C VAL A 78 -4.31 6.07 -2.92
N ASP A 79 -4.81 5.88 -1.69
CA ASP A 79 -4.04 6.21 -0.48
C ASP A 79 -2.78 5.35 -0.32
N LEU A 80 -2.88 4.05 -0.60
CA LEU A 80 -1.74 3.12 -0.58
C LEU A 80 -0.69 3.49 -1.62
N ALA A 81 -1.10 3.89 -2.83
CA ALA A 81 -0.20 4.34 -3.88
C ALA A 81 0.51 5.65 -3.48
N MET A 82 -0.22 6.61 -2.91
CA MET A 82 0.37 7.85 -2.40
C MET A 82 1.36 7.58 -1.25
N TYR A 83 1.00 6.69 -0.33
CA TYR A 83 1.87 6.24 0.75
C TYR A 83 3.16 5.61 0.19
N ASN A 84 3.03 4.70 -0.78
CA ASN A 84 4.17 4.06 -1.43
C ASN A 84 5.08 5.07 -2.15
N TYR A 85 4.52 6.06 -2.84
CA TYR A 85 5.29 7.15 -3.45
C TYR A 85 6.10 7.93 -2.41
N VAL A 86 5.48 8.32 -1.28
CA VAL A 86 6.15 9.04 -0.19
C VAL A 86 7.24 8.17 0.45
N GLU A 87 6.96 6.89 0.68
CA GLU A 87 7.89 5.90 1.20
C GLU A 87 9.13 5.78 0.30
N MET A 88 8.93 5.58 -1.00
CA MET A 88 10.01 5.48 -1.99
C MET A 88 10.83 6.77 -2.11
N ARG A 89 10.19 7.93 -1.96
CA ARG A 89 10.87 9.23 -2.05
C ARG A 89 11.75 9.54 -0.84
N LYS A 90 11.27 9.25 0.38
CA LYS A 90 11.89 9.76 1.62
C LYS A 90 12.46 8.69 2.55
N SER A 91 11.90 7.50 2.54
CA SER A 91 12.09 6.54 3.63
C SER A 91 12.95 5.33 3.25
N VAL A 92 13.12 5.03 1.97
CA VAL A 92 13.87 3.82 1.53
C VAL A 92 15.31 3.76 2.02
N ASN A 93 15.96 4.91 2.19
CA ASN A 93 17.33 4.99 2.71
C ASN A 93 17.40 5.25 4.22
N SER A 94 16.25 5.39 4.89
CA SER A 94 16.21 5.60 6.35
C SER A 94 16.49 4.29 7.08
N LYS A 95 17.47 4.32 8.00
CA LYS A 95 17.83 3.16 8.83
C LYS A 95 16.64 2.65 9.66
N MET A 96 15.80 3.57 10.17
CA MET A 96 14.61 3.22 10.94
C MET A 96 13.59 2.46 10.10
N PHE A 97 13.42 2.87 8.84
CA PHE A 97 12.52 2.22 7.90
C PHE A 97 13.00 0.81 7.53
N LEU A 98 14.30 0.65 7.27
CA LEU A 98 14.90 -0.67 7.02
C LEU A 98 14.80 -1.58 8.24
N LEU A 99 14.99 -1.03 9.45
CA LEU A 99 14.81 -1.77 10.71
C LEU A 99 13.35 -2.23 10.87
N ARG A 100 12.38 -1.35 10.64
CA ARG A 100 10.95 -1.70 10.67
C ARG A 100 10.62 -2.83 9.69
N LYS A 101 11.15 -2.77 8.46
CA LYS A 101 10.99 -3.85 7.47
C LYS A 101 11.60 -5.17 7.94
N LYS A 102 12.79 -5.14 8.55
CA LYS A 102 13.40 -6.35 9.12
C LYS A 102 12.54 -6.94 10.24
N ILE A 103 12.00 -6.11 11.13
CA ILE A 103 11.09 -6.55 12.19
C ILE A 103 9.81 -7.13 11.59
N ASP A 104 9.20 -6.47 10.62
CA ASP A 104 7.99 -6.96 9.95
C ASP A 104 8.23 -8.31 9.27
N ASN A 105 9.36 -8.49 8.60
CA ASN A 105 9.72 -9.76 7.97
C ASN A 105 9.99 -10.85 9.01
N MET A 106 10.65 -10.52 10.12
CA MET A 106 10.88 -11.46 11.21
C MET A 106 9.56 -11.90 11.87
N LEU A 107 8.66 -10.95 12.15
CA LEU A 107 7.34 -11.25 12.70
C LEU A 107 6.48 -12.07 11.73
N HIS A 108 6.57 -11.78 10.43
CA HIS A 108 5.91 -12.60 9.41
C HIS A 108 6.47 -14.02 9.37
N TRP A 109 7.77 -14.20 9.53
CA TRP A 109 8.38 -15.53 9.57
C TRP A 109 7.93 -16.34 10.79
N ILE A 110 7.75 -15.69 11.96
CA ILE A 110 7.27 -16.35 13.19
C ILE A 110 5.76 -16.60 13.13
N PHE A 111 4.98 -15.64 12.61
CA PHE A 111 3.52 -15.67 12.57
C PHE A 111 2.98 -15.38 11.16
N PRO A 112 3.13 -16.31 10.20
CA PRO A 112 2.85 -16.05 8.79
C PRO A 112 1.38 -15.69 8.51
N ASN A 113 0.44 -16.28 9.24
CA ASN A 113 -1.00 -16.03 9.05
C ASN A 113 -1.50 -14.78 9.79
N SER A 114 -0.80 -14.31 10.84
CA SER A 114 -1.26 -13.20 11.68
C SER A 114 -0.54 -11.88 11.40
N TRP A 115 0.73 -11.93 10.97
CA TRP A 115 1.53 -10.74 10.68
C TRP A 115 1.99 -10.73 9.23
N VAL A 116 1.07 -10.42 8.31
CA VAL A 116 1.40 -10.26 6.89
C VAL A 116 1.84 -8.82 6.61
N PRO A 117 3.00 -8.59 5.95
CA PRO A 117 3.43 -7.26 5.54
C PRO A 117 2.44 -6.60 4.59
N LEU A 118 2.29 -5.28 4.66
CA LEU A 118 1.35 -4.52 3.82
C LEU A 118 1.55 -4.78 2.32
N TYR A 119 2.79 -4.82 1.86
CA TYR A 119 3.12 -5.12 0.47
C TYR A 119 2.57 -6.48 0.03
N THR A 120 2.77 -7.52 0.85
CA THR A 120 2.27 -8.87 0.54
C THR A 120 0.75 -8.92 0.51
N MET A 121 0.08 -8.24 1.45
CA MET A 121 -1.39 -8.18 1.47
C MET A 121 -1.97 -7.50 0.22
N VAL A 122 -1.30 -6.47 -0.31
CA VAL A 122 -1.80 -5.69 -1.46
C VAL A 122 -1.43 -6.34 -2.79
N SER A 123 -0.24 -6.94 -2.91
CA SER A 123 0.27 -7.44 -4.19
C SER A 123 -0.04 -8.92 -4.45
N PHE A 124 -0.18 -9.74 -3.40
CA PHE A 124 -0.27 -11.19 -3.53
C PHE A 124 -1.53 -11.79 -2.89
N SER A 125 -2.44 -10.96 -2.39
CA SER A 125 -3.72 -11.39 -1.82
C SER A 125 -4.87 -10.64 -2.48
N ARG A 126 -6.07 -11.23 -2.46
CA ARG A 126 -7.34 -10.60 -2.87
C ARG A 126 -8.08 -9.98 -1.69
N GLU A 127 -7.37 -9.68 -0.61
CA GLU A 127 -7.95 -9.02 0.54
C GLU A 127 -8.29 -7.56 0.18
N ARG A 128 -9.46 -7.11 0.63
CA ARG A 128 -9.97 -5.77 0.34
C ARG A 128 -9.00 -4.70 0.84
N TYR A 129 -8.64 -3.74 -0.02
CA TYR A 129 -7.62 -2.72 0.27
C TYR A 129 -7.88 -1.93 1.56
N HIS A 130 -9.14 -1.57 1.83
CA HIS A 130 -9.47 -0.85 3.07
C HIS A 130 -9.22 -1.70 4.34
N LEU A 131 -9.38 -3.03 4.26
CA LEU A 131 -9.06 -3.96 5.33
C LEU A 131 -7.54 -4.09 5.52
N CYS A 132 -6.78 -4.13 4.43
CA CYS A 132 -5.31 -4.11 4.49
C CYS A 132 -4.79 -2.88 5.26
N ILE A 133 -5.38 -1.70 5.02
CA ILE A 133 -5.07 -0.48 5.78
C ILE A 133 -5.44 -0.63 7.26
N ALA A 134 -6.62 -1.17 7.56
CA ALA A 134 -7.07 -1.37 8.93
C ALA A 134 -6.16 -2.35 9.71
N LYS A 135 -5.82 -3.49 9.09
CA LYS A 135 -4.87 -4.46 9.63
C LYS A 135 -3.50 -3.83 9.86
N ARG A 136 -3.00 -3.04 8.92
CA ARG A 136 -1.73 -2.34 9.09
C ARG A 136 -1.76 -1.37 10.28
N LYS A 137 -2.84 -0.60 10.44
CA LYS A 137 -3.01 0.29 11.60
C LYS A 137 -3.00 -0.48 12.92
N GLN A 138 -3.62 -1.65 12.95
CA GLN A 138 -3.58 -2.52 14.14
C GLN A 138 -2.16 -3.03 14.42
N GLN A 139 -1.44 -3.52 13.40
CA GLN A 139 -0.03 -3.94 13.51
C GLN A 139 0.86 -2.79 14.03
N ASP A 140 0.70 -1.59 13.50
CA ASP A 140 1.49 -0.42 13.91
C ASP A 140 1.17 -0.02 15.36
N LYS A 141 -0.10 -0.09 15.78
CA LYS A 141 -0.50 0.16 17.17
C LYS A 141 0.14 -0.85 18.11
N VAL A 142 0.06 -2.14 17.79
CA VAL A 142 0.67 -3.22 18.58
C VAL A 142 2.17 -3.01 18.72
N LEU A 143 2.88 -2.72 17.62
CA LEU A 143 4.31 -2.45 17.68
C LEU A 143 4.63 -1.22 18.54
N SER A 144 3.88 -0.13 18.39
CA SER A 144 4.10 1.08 19.21
C SER A 144 3.94 0.81 20.70
N SER A 145 2.95 0.00 21.08
CA SER A 145 2.72 -0.40 22.46
C SER A 145 3.88 -1.23 23.00
N PHE A 146 4.40 -2.20 22.23
CA PHE A 146 5.57 -2.98 22.63
C PHE A 146 6.83 -2.12 22.81
N ILE A 147 7.07 -1.17 21.90
CA ILE A 147 8.20 -0.24 22.01
C ILE A 147 8.06 0.63 23.26
N GLN A 148 6.88 1.19 23.52
CA GLN A 148 6.63 2.04 24.68
C GLN A 148 6.84 1.27 25.99
N VAL A 149 6.32 0.04 26.10
CA VAL A 149 6.52 -0.82 27.27
C VAL A 149 8.01 -1.13 27.45
N GLY A 150 8.71 -1.51 26.37
CA GLY A 150 10.15 -1.78 26.43
C GLY A 150 10.97 -0.58 26.92
N VAL A 151 10.66 0.62 26.44
CA VAL A 151 11.33 1.86 26.89
C VAL A 151 11.07 2.12 28.38
N VAL A 152 9.82 1.98 28.84
CA VAL A 152 9.48 2.16 30.26
C VAL A 152 10.18 1.13 31.13
N SER A 153 10.19 -0.15 30.74
CA SER A 153 10.89 -1.21 31.49
C SER A 153 12.39 -0.95 31.60
N VAL A 154 13.03 -0.47 30.53
CA VAL A 154 14.44 -0.09 30.57
C VAL A 154 14.68 1.10 31.49
N MET A 155 13.82 2.13 31.46
CA MET A 155 13.97 3.29 32.35
C MET A 155 13.74 2.95 33.83
N VAL A 156 12.74 2.11 34.14
CA VAL A 156 12.47 1.65 35.52
C VAL A 156 13.59 0.74 36.01
N GLY A 157 14.12 -0.16 35.17
CA GLY A 157 15.27 -0.99 35.50
C GLY A 157 16.60 -0.22 35.62
N TRP A 158 16.68 1.00 35.07
CA TRP A 158 17.87 1.86 35.17
C TRP A 158 17.90 2.66 36.47
N PHE A 159 16.76 2.96 37.09
CA PHE A 159 16.74 3.53 38.43
C PHE A 159 16.96 2.41 39.45
N PRO A 160 18.16 2.26 40.03
CA PRO A 160 18.34 1.32 41.11
C PRO A 160 17.49 1.83 42.27
N VAL A 161 16.70 0.96 42.87
CA VAL A 161 16.06 1.22 44.17
C VAL A 161 17.19 1.56 45.14
N VAL A 162 17.31 2.84 45.50
CA VAL A 162 18.15 3.32 46.60
C VAL A 162 17.46 3.03 47.91
#